data_AF-A0A7G3ZDR4-F1
#
_entry.id   AF-A0A7G3ZDR4-F1
#
_cell.length_a   1.000
_cell.length_b   1.000
_cell.length_c   1.000
_cell.angle_alpha   90.00
_cell.angle_beta   90.00
_cell.angle_gamma   90.00
#
_symmetry.space_group_name_H-M   'P 1'
#
loop_
_entity.id
_entity.type
_entity.pdbx_description
1 polymer ?
#
loop_
_entity_poly.entity_id
_entity_poly.type
_entity_poly.pdbx_seq_one_letter_code
_entity_poly.pdbx_strand_id
1 'polypeptide(L)'
;MPTIANAHNDLIHDAVLDYYGKRLATCSSDKTIKIFEVDGENHKLVETLVGHEGPVWRVDWAHPKFGTILASCSYDGKVLIWKEENGRWAQIAVHAVHSASVNSVQWAPHEYGALLLAASSDGKVSVVEFKDNGTIAPLVIDAHAIGVNSGSWAPSIIQEGPGAQQIRRFVTGGADNLVKVWKYNQEAHTFVLEESLEGHSDWVRDVAWSPSILLRSYIASVSQDRTCIIWSQEHTGGPWKKTLLQQNKFPDVLWRASWSLSGNILALSGGDNKITLWKEDLQGKWEPAGEVQE
;
A
#
# COMPACT_ATOMS: atom_id res chain seq x y z
N MET A 1 9.92 -12.58 -20.20
CA MET A 1 9.15 -11.52 -19.50
C MET A 1 9.24 -10.28 -20.35
N PRO A 2 8.17 -9.49 -20.51
CA PRO A 2 8.25 -8.20 -21.20
C PRO A 2 9.21 -7.28 -20.44
N THR A 3 10.26 -6.82 -21.11
CA THR A 3 11.22 -5.84 -20.55
C THR A 3 10.88 -4.47 -21.11
N ILE A 4 10.54 -3.51 -20.24
CA ILE A 4 10.28 -2.12 -20.62
C ILE A 4 11.50 -1.29 -20.24
N ALA A 5 12.43 -1.13 -21.18
CA ALA A 5 13.60 -0.30 -20.99
C ALA A 5 13.25 1.20 -21.10
N ASN A 6 13.85 2.03 -20.26
CA ASN A 6 13.73 3.50 -20.29
C ASN A 6 12.27 3.99 -20.24
N ALA A 7 11.44 3.41 -19.37
CA ALA A 7 10.09 3.90 -19.15
C ALA A 7 10.09 5.40 -18.77
N HIS A 8 11.07 5.83 -17.96
CA HIS A 8 11.28 7.23 -17.57
C HIS A 8 12.77 7.62 -17.69
N ASN A 9 13.04 8.92 -17.77
CA ASN A 9 14.40 9.46 -17.81
C ASN A 9 15.00 9.68 -16.41
N ASP A 10 14.18 9.55 -15.37
CA ASP A 10 14.53 9.73 -13.97
C ASP A 10 14.12 8.49 -13.17
N LEU A 11 14.44 8.45 -11.88
CA LEU A 11 14.16 7.34 -10.98
C LEU A 11 12.68 6.96 -11.00
N ILE A 12 12.41 5.67 -11.15
CA ILE A 12 11.07 5.09 -11.08
C ILE A 12 10.84 4.65 -9.65
N HIS A 13 9.74 5.12 -9.04
CA HIS A 13 9.44 4.86 -7.63
C HIS A 13 8.46 3.71 -7.42
N ASP A 14 7.56 3.50 -8.39
CA ASP A 14 6.58 2.42 -8.34
C ASP A 14 6.18 1.96 -9.74
N ALA A 15 5.80 0.69 -9.83
CA ALA A 15 5.33 0.04 -11.05
C ALA A 15 4.29 -1.02 -10.69
N VAL A 16 3.03 -0.79 -11.07
CA VAL A 16 1.91 -1.62 -10.64
C VAL A 16 1.06 -2.05 -11.84
N LEU A 17 0.84 -3.35 -11.95
CA LEU A 17 -0.08 -3.93 -12.93
C LEU A 17 -1.54 -3.76 -12.47
N ASP A 18 -2.44 -3.61 -13.43
CA ASP A 18 -3.87 -3.66 -13.18
C ASP A 18 -4.32 -5.07 -12.78
N TYR A 19 -5.57 -5.19 -12.32
CA TYR A 19 -6.14 -6.45 -11.84
C TYR A 19 -6.07 -7.58 -12.89
N TYR A 20 -6.09 -7.25 -14.18
CA TYR A 20 -6.06 -8.22 -15.28
C TYR A 20 -4.65 -8.47 -15.84
N GLY A 21 -3.63 -7.77 -15.35
CA GLY A 21 -2.26 -7.85 -15.87
C GLY A 21 -2.09 -7.35 -17.31
N LYS A 22 -3.03 -6.54 -17.81
CA LYS A 22 -3.03 -5.98 -19.17
C LYS A 22 -2.51 -4.55 -19.23
N ARG A 23 -2.44 -3.87 -18.09
CA ARG A 23 -1.97 -2.49 -18.01
C ARG A 23 -0.96 -2.35 -16.90
N LEU A 24 0.12 -1.62 -17.21
CA LEU A 24 1.13 -1.26 -16.24
C LEU A 24 1.11 0.26 -16.05
N ALA A 25 1.00 0.70 -14.81
CA ALA A 25 1.23 2.09 -14.44
C ALA A 25 2.64 2.21 -13.83
N THR A 26 3.44 3.15 -14.34
CA THR A 26 4.75 3.48 -13.76
C THR A 26 4.77 4.95 -13.34
N CYS A 27 5.43 5.25 -12.23
CA CYS A 27 5.56 6.62 -11.75
C CYS A 27 7.00 6.98 -11.38
N SER A 28 7.37 8.25 -11.53
CA SER A 28 8.77 8.69 -11.49
C SER A 28 8.97 10.07 -10.84
N SER A 29 10.21 10.35 -10.50
CA SER A 29 10.72 11.69 -10.18
C SER A 29 10.49 12.73 -11.28
N ASP A 30 10.27 12.30 -12.53
CA ASP A 30 9.94 13.19 -13.64
C ASP A 30 8.52 13.82 -13.55
N LYS A 31 7.79 13.52 -12.46
CA LYS A 31 6.46 14.05 -12.12
C LYS A 31 5.33 13.50 -12.98
N THR A 32 5.62 12.50 -13.80
CA THR A 32 4.65 11.88 -14.71
C THR A 32 4.32 10.46 -14.29
N ILE A 33 3.13 10.01 -14.71
CA ILE A 33 2.74 8.61 -14.63
C ILE A 33 2.56 8.14 -16.06
N LYS A 34 3.16 7.01 -16.42
CA LYS A 34 3.00 6.42 -17.75
C LYS A 34 2.17 5.16 -17.66
N ILE A 35 1.21 5.05 -18.59
CA ILE A 35 0.35 3.88 -18.71
C ILE A 35 0.79 3.09 -19.93
N PHE A 36 1.16 1.84 -19.72
CA PHE A 36 1.52 0.90 -20.76
C PHE A 36 0.44 -0.16 -20.89
N GLU A 37 0.08 -0.50 -22.12
CA GLU A 37 -0.67 -1.71 -22.42
C GLU A 37 0.33 -2.84 -22.61
N VAL A 38 0.09 -3.96 -21.93
CA VAL A 38 0.95 -5.15 -21.94
C VAL A 38 0.15 -6.29 -22.56
N ASP A 39 0.63 -6.79 -23.69
CA ASP A 39 0.06 -7.94 -24.39
C ASP A 39 1.15 -8.99 -24.64
N GLY A 40 1.23 -9.96 -23.73
CA GLY A 40 2.28 -10.97 -23.72
C GLY A 40 3.67 -10.36 -23.52
N GLU A 41 4.50 -10.39 -24.57
CA GLU A 41 5.83 -9.79 -24.56
C GLU A 41 5.85 -8.35 -25.12
N ASN A 42 4.78 -7.95 -25.81
CA ASN A 42 4.66 -6.62 -26.37
C ASN A 42 4.18 -5.63 -25.31
N HIS A 43 4.74 -4.43 -25.35
CA HIS A 43 4.27 -3.32 -24.54
C HIS A 43 4.17 -2.07 -25.40
N LYS A 44 3.16 -1.24 -25.12
CA LYS A 44 2.96 0.04 -25.81
C LYS A 44 2.61 1.12 -24.81
N LEU A 45 3.27 2.26 -24.91
CA LEU A 45 2.87 3.46 -24.18
C LEU A 45 1.51 3.93 -24.71
N VAL A 46 0.50 3.92 -23.84
CA VAL A 46 -0.85 4.39 -24.13
C VAL A 46 -0.95 5.88 -23.88
N GLU A 47 -0.53 6.32 -22.69
CA GLU A 47 -0.72 7.71 -22.26
C GLU A 47 0.34 8.12 -21.24
N THR A 48 0.64 9.42 -21.20
CA THR A 48 1.45 10.03 -20.14
C THR A 48 0.60 11.01 -19.35
N LEU A 49 0.30 10.66 -18.10
CA LEU A 49 -0.50 11.48 -17.19
C LEU A 49 0.40 12.55 -16.56
N VAL A 50 0.03 13.81 -16.79
CA VAL A 50 0.74 14.98 -16.29
C VAL A 50 -0.23 15.79 -15.43
N GLY A 51 0.19 16.11 -14.20
CA GLY A 51 -0.63 16.88 -13.26
C GLY A 51 0.04 17.14 -11.92
N HIS A 52 0.96 16.28 -11.51
CA HIS A 52 1.75 16.47 -10.30
C HIS A 52 2.83 17.54 -10.45
N GLU A 53 3.13 18.23 -9.36
CA GLU A 53 4.14 19.30 -9.29
C GLU A 53 5.49 18.81 -8.72
N GLY A 54 5.51 17.59 -8.19
CA GLY A 54 6.70 16.93 -7.61
C GLY A 54 6.80 15.44 -7.99
N PRO A 55 7.85 14.75 -7.51
CA PRO A 55 8.03 13.31 -7.69
C PRO A 55 6.80 12.51 -7.27
N VAL A 56 6.38 11.57 -8.11
CA VAL A 56 5.26 10.68 -7.82
C VAL A 56 5.79 9.40 -7.15
N TRP A 57 5.31 9.10 -5.94
CA TRP A 57 5.88 8.04 -5.09
C TRP A 57 5.23 6.68 -5.27
N ARG A 58 3.90 6.64 -5.38
CA ARG A 58 3.12 5.40 -5.55
C ARG A 58 1.95 5.63 -6.47
N VAL A 59 1.53 4.54 -7.09
CA VAL A 59 0.29 4.42 -7.84
C VAL A 59 -0.44 3.18 -7.40
N ASP A 60 -1.78 3.20 -7.41
CA ASP A 60 -2.57 2.03 -7.09
C ASP A 60 -3.87 1.98 -7.90
N TRP A 61 -4.22 0.77 -8.34
CA TRP A 61 -5.38 0.51 -9.19
C TRP A 61 -6.61 0.22 -8.35
N ALA A 62 -7.73 0.86 -8.69
CA ALA A 62 -9.01 0.53 -8.07
C ALA A 62 -9.50 -0.84 -8.57
N HIS A 63 -10.41 -1.45 -7.80
CA HIS A 63 -11.06 -2.68 -8.23
C HIS A 63 -11.85 -2.46 -9.53
N PRO A 64 -11.77 -3.37 -10.53
CA PRO A 64 -12.40 -3.19 -11.85
C PRO A 64 -13.91 -2.92 -11.85
N LYS A 65 -14.61 -3.30 -10.77
CA LYS A 65 -16.04 -3.02 -10.56
C LYS A 65 -16.36 -1.51 -10.62
N PHE A 66 -15.41 -0.65 -10.26
CA PHE A 66 -15.56 0.81 -10.30
C PHE A 66 -15.13 1.41 -11.65
N GLY A 67 -14.72 0.56 -12.59
CA GLY A 67 -14.10 0.96 -13.85
C GLY A 67 -12.58 1.07 -13.72
N THR A 68 -11.94 1.54 -14.80
CA THR A 68 -10.49 1.65 -14.86
C THR A 68 -10.03 2.95 -14.21
N ILE A 69 -9.76 2.89 -12.90
CA ILE A 69 -9.36 4.04 -12.08
C ILE A 69 -7.97 3.79 -11.49
N LEU A 70 -7.13 4.81 -11.51
CA LEU A 70 -5.80 4.84 -10.92
C LEU A 70 -5.71 5.99 -9.92
N ALA A 71 -5.17 5.73 -8.73
CA ALA A 71 -4.79 6.77 -7.78
C ALA A 71 -3.28 6.96 -7.80
N SER A 72 -2.82 8.20 -7.66
CA SER A 72 -1.40 8.52 -7.57
C SER A 72 -1.13 9.51 -6.43
N CYS A 73 -0.01 9.33 -5.72
CA CYS A 73 0.42 10.22 -4.67
C CYS A 73 1.82 10.78 -4.93
N SER A 74 2.05 12.01 -4.48
CA SER A 74 3.24 12.78 -4.85
C SER A 74 3.79 13.58 -3.68
N TYR A 75 5.04 14.00 -3.84
CA TYR A 75 5.72 14.95 -2.97
C TYR A 75 5.01 16.31 -2.87
N ASP A 76 4.19 16.67 -3.85
CA ASP A 76 3.39 17.91 -3.84
C ASP A 76 2.25 17.94 -2.81
N GLY A 77 2.04 16.84 -2.07
CA GLY A 77 1.01 16.72 -1.05
C GLY A 77 -0.39 16.44 -1.59
N LYS A 78 -0.52 16.17 -2.90
CA LYS A 78 -1.79 15.88 -3.57
C LYS A 78 -1.88 14.39 -3.91
N VAL A 79 -3.10 13.88 -3.83
CA VAL A 79 -3.50 12.62 -4.42
C VAL A 79 -4.38 12.92 -5.62
N LEU A 80 -3.96 12.45 -6.80
CA LEU A 80 -4.72 12.61 -8.04
C LEU A 80 -5.38 11.28 -8.38
N ILE A 81 -6.64 11.37 -8.81
CA ILE A 81 -7.41 10.22 -9.28
C ILE A 81 -7.63 10.39 -10.77
N TRP A 82 -7.23 9.36 -11.50
CA TRP A 82 -7.29 9.28 -12.95
C TRP A 82 -8.30 8.19 -13.33
N LYS A 83 -9.13 8.47 -14.32
CA LYS A 83 -10.05 7.50 -14.88
C LYS A 83 -9.82 7.42 -16.37
N GLU A 84 -9.91 6.21 -16.89
CA GLU A 84 -10.00 6.02 -18.33
C GLU A 84 -11.47 5.84 -18.73
N GLU A 85 -11.90 6.64 -19.71
CA GLU A 85 -13.19 6.49 -20.38
C GLU A 85 -12.96 6.48 -21.89
N ASN A 86 -13.46 5.44 -22.57
CA ASN A 86 -13.33 5.26 -24.02
C ASN A 86 -11.88 5.37 -24.55
N GLY A 87 -10.91 4.82 -23.81
CA GLY A 87 -9.50 4.83 -24.20
C GLY A 87 -8.78 6.16 -23.97
N ARG A 88 -9.42 7.13 -23.30
CA ARG A 88 -8.80 8.40 -22.93
C ARG A 88 -8.72 8.53 -21.43
N TRP A 89 -7.56 8.96 -20.95
CA TRP A 89 -7.35 9.23 -19.54
C TRP A 89 -7.67 10.67 -19.21
N ALA A 90 -8.38 10.87 -18.10
CA ALA A 90 -8.66 12.18 -17.55
C ALA A 90 -8.50 12.17 -16.03
N GLN A 91 -8.06 13.30 -15.49
CA GLN A 91 -8.09 13.53 -14.06
C GLN A 91 -9.53 13.84 -13.63
N ILE A 92 -10.08 13.02 -12.74
CA ILE A 92 -11.48 13.10 -12.29
C ILE A 92 -11.63 13.70 -10.89
N ALA A 93 -10.59 13.59 -10.05
CA ALA A 93 -10.62 14.10 -8.69
C ALA A 93 -9.22 14.49 -8.21
N VAL A 94 -9.20 15.45 -7.29
CA VAL A 94 -8.01 15.93 -6.60
C VAL A 94 -8.30 15.92 -5.11
N HIS A 95 -7.45 15.24 -4.35
CA HIS A 95 -7.50 15.21 -2.91
C HIS A 95 -6.23 15.86 -2.35
N ALA A 96 -6.38 17.07 -1.80
CA ALA A 96 -5.27 17.94 -1.39
C ALA A 96 -5.51 18.48 0.03
N VAL A 97 -5.61 17.56 1.00
CA VAL A 97 -5.83 17.90 2.42
C VAL A 97 -4.54 17.94 3.23
N HIS A 98 -3.46 17.37 2.70
CA HIS A 98 -2.19 17.21 3.40
C HIS A 98 -1.27 18.42 3.15
N SER A 99 -0.49 18.78 4.16
CA SER A 99 0.45 19.91 4.08
C SER A 99 1.87 19.51 3.69
N ALA A 100 2.13 18.21 3.51
CA ALA A 100 3.43 17.64 3.18
C ALA A 100 3.26 16.48 2.19
N SER A 101 4.38 15.88 1.76
CA SER A 101 4.44 14.75 0.83
C SER A 101 3.50 13.60 1.22
N VAL A 102 2.72 13.11 0.26
CA VAL A 102 1.90 11.90 0.42
C VAL A 102 2.72 10.71 -0.07
N ASN A 103 3.09 9.83 0.86
CA ASN A 103 4.08 8.78 0.63
C ASN A 103 3.47 7.44 0.18
N SER A 104 2.20 7.22 0.49
CA SER A 104 1.48 6.03 0.05
C SER A 104 0.02 6.31 -0.23
N VAL A 105 -0.52 5.55 -1.18
CA VAL A 105 -1.93 5.53 -1.54
C VAL A 105 -2.34 4.08 -1.77
N GLN A 106 -3.49 3.66 -1.25
CA GLN A 106 -4.02 2.32 -1.48
C GLN A 106 -5.55 2.29 -1.48
N TRP A 107 -6.13 1.64 -2.48
CA TRP A 107 -7.56 1.36 -2.53
C TRP A 107 -7.94 0.29 -1.51
N ALA A 108 -9.08 0.49 -0.88
CA ALA A 108 -9.64 -0.45 0.06
C ALA A 108 -10.24 -1.68 -0.65
N PRO A 109 -10.47 -2.78 0.08
CA PRO A 109 -11.26 -3.89 -0.41
C PRO A 109 -12.60 -3.41 -1.01
N HIS A 110 -12.96 -3.97 -2.17
CA HIS A 110 -14.10 -3.54 -2.97
C HIS A 110 -15.46 -3.65 -2.25
N GLU A 111 -15.52 -4.44 -1.18
CA GLU A 111 -16.64 -4.59 -0.26
C GLU A 111 -16.96 -3.30 0.51
N TYR A 112 -15.99 -2.40 0.66
CA TYR A 112 -16.15 -1.11 1.34
C TYR A 112 -16.57 0.01 0.40
N GLY A 113 -16.55 -0.22 -0.91
CA GLY A 113 -16.72 0.79 -1.95
C GLY A 113 -15.38 1.30 -2.51
N ALA A 114 -15.44 2.37 -3.31
CA ALA A 114 -14.25 3.05 -3.83
C ALA A 114 -13.65 3.95 -2.74
N LEU A 115 -13.08 3.33 -1.72
CA LEU A 115 -12.45 4.00 -0.58
C LEU A 115 -10.93 3.98 -0.76
N LEU A 116 -10.27 5.10 -0.48
CA LEU A 116 -8.85 5.26 -0.66
C LEU A 116 -8.20 5.65 0.67
N LEU A 117 -7.06 5.03 0.98
CA LEU A 117 -6.20 5.36 2.11
C LEU A 117 -4.99 6.13 1.60
N ALA A 118 -4.70 7.28 2.18
CA ALA A 118 -3.52 8.07 1.87
C ALA A 118 -2.75 8.37 3.16
N ALA A 119 -1.43 8.16 3.13
CA ALA A 119 -0.56 8.41 4.27
C ALA A 119 0.48 9.48 3.93
N SER A 120 0.65 10.45 4.82
CA SER A 120 1.44 11.65 4.56
C SER A 120 2.54 11.88 5.60
N SER A 121 3.59 12.55 5.18
CA SER A 121 4.69 13.04 6.04
C SER A 121 4.24 14.10 7.05
N ASP A 122 3.03 14.66 6.94
CA ASP A 122 2.49 15.58 7.95
C ASP A 122 2.01 14.90 9.25
N GLY A 123 2.18 13.58 9.34
CA GLY A 123 1.78 12.76 10.50
C GLY A 123 0.34 12.27 10.41
N LYS A 124 -0.40 12.67 9.38
CA LYS A 124 -1.81 12.36 9.20
C LYS A 124 -2.02 11.26 8.18
N VAL A 125 -3.13 10.57 8.37
CA VAL A 125 -3.69 9.63 7.40
C VAL A 125 -5.06 10.14 7.01
N SER A 126 -5.34 10.12 5.70
CA SER A 126 -6.67 10.42 5.20
C SER A 126 -7.31 9.19 4.58
N VAL A 127 -8.58 9.00 4.87
CA VAL A 127 -9.43 7.99 4.25
C VAL A 127 -10.51 8.73 3.49
N VAL A 128 -10.58 8.49 2.19
CA VAL A 128 -11.43 9.25 1.28
C VAL A 128 -12.32 8.34 0.46
N GLU A 129 -13.64 8.55 0.55
CA GLU A 129 -14.61 7.84 -0.27
C GLU A 129 -14.76 8.57 -1.60
N PHE A 130 -14.43 7.89 -2.70
CA PHE A 130 -14.66 8.38 -4.03
C PHE A 130 -16.07 7.98 -4.49
N LYS A 131 -16.90 8.97 -4.80
CA LYS A 131 -18.23 8.77 -5.40
C LYS A 131 -18.26 9.44 -6.76
N ASP A 132 -18.98 8.83 -7.71
CA ASP A 132 -19.13 9.34 -9.08
C ASP A 132 -19.73 10.76 -9.14
N ASN A 133 -20.40 11.20 -8.07
CA ASN A 133 -20.92 12.56 -7.94
C ASN A 133 -19.85 13.62 -7.61
N GLY A 134 -18.57 13.24 -7.55
CA GLY A 134 -17.45 14.13 -7.24
C GLY A 134 -17.41 14.60 -5.79
N THR A 135 -18.29 14.09 -4.92
CA THR A 135 -18.29 14.45 -3.50
C THR A 135 -17.22 13.64 -2.79
N ILE A 136 -16.18 14.34 -2.36
CA ILE A 136 -15.09 13.80 -1.56
C ILE A 136 -15.36 14.22 -0.10
N ALA A 137 -15.66 13.26 0.76
CA ALA A 137 -15.73 13.47 2.20
C ALA A 137 -14.50 12.80 2.85
N PRO A 138 -13.40 13.53 3.05
CA PRO A 138 -12.20 12.95 3.61
C PRO A 138 -12.30 12.89 5.12
N LEU A 139 -12.04 11.72 5.68
CA LEU A 139 -11.77 11.55 7.09
C LEU A 139 -10.26 11.68 7.30
N VAL A 140 -9.83 12.62 8.13
CA VAL A 140 -8.41 12.84 8.44
C VAL A 140 -8.17 12.48 9.90
N ILE A 141 -7.16 11.65 10.16
CA ILE A 141 -6.75 11.24 11.49
C ILE A 141 -5.27 11.58 11.72
N ASP A 142 -4.94 11.99 12.94
CA ASP A 142 -3.56 12.16 13.37
C ASP A 142 -3.00 10.79 13.78
N ALA A 143 -2.07 10.25 12.99
CA ALA A 143 -1.63 8.87 13.12
C ALA A 143 -0.26 8.74 13.80
N HIS A 144 0.75 9.50 13.37
CA HIS A 144 2.12 9.40 13.87
C HIS A 144 2.73 10.79 14.13
N ALA A 145 3.65 10.89 15.08
CA ALA A 145 4.15 12.19 15.56
C ALA A 145 5.03 12.94 14.55
N ILE A 146 5.85 12.21 13.78
CA ILE A 146 6.82 12.81 12.83
C ILE A 146 6.27 12.78 11.40
N GLY A 147 5.68 11.66 10.99
CA GLY A 147 5.22 11.44 9.63
C GLY A 147 4.81 10.00 9.40
N VAL A 148 3.96 9.76 8.41
CA VAL A 148 3.49 8.41 8.03
C VAL A 148 4.08 8.06 6.67
N ASN A 149 4.81 6.95 6.60
CA ASN A 149 5.47 6.51 5.37
C ASN A 149 4.57 5.58 4.56
N SER A 150 3.78 4.75 5.22
CA SER A 150 2.94 3.76 4.56
C SER A 150 1.66 3.46 5.34
N GLY A 151 0.60 3.15 4.61
CA GLY A 151 -0.64 2.59 5.13
C GLY A 151 -1.11 1.42 4.27
N SER A 152 -1.63 0.37 4.89
CA SER A 152 -2.18 -0.80 4.20
C SER A 152 -3.51 -1.23 4.81
N TRP A 153 -4.52 -1.47 3.98
CA TRP A 153 -5.81 -2.03 4.39
C TRP A 153 -5.68 -3.48 4.86
N ALA A 154 -6.49 -3.84 5.86
CA ALA A 154 -6.74 -5.23 6.20
C ALA A 154 -7.76 -5.84 5.22
N PRO A 155 -7.74 -7.17 5.00
CA PRO A 155 -8.76 -7.85 4.23
C PRO A 155 -10.15 -7.66 4.87
N SER A 156 -11.19 -7.69 4.04
CA SER A 156 -12.56 -7.52 4.54
C SER A 156 -13.01 -8.74 5.33
N ILE A 157 -13.14 -8.58 6.65
CA ILE A 157 -13.71 -9.58 7.53
C ILE A 157 -15.14 -9.15 7.89
N ILE A 158 -16.10 -10.02 7.60
CA ILE A 158 -17.46 -9.89 8.09
C ILE A 158 -17.52 -10.64 9.42
N GLN A 159 -17.76 -9.93 10.52
CA GLN A 159 -18.01 -10.60 11.78
C GLN A 159 -19.43 -11.16 11.76
N GLU A 160 -19.57 -12.49 11.72
CA GLU A 160 -20.86 -13.15 11.80
C GLU A 160 -21.45 -13.00 13.21
N GLY A 161 -22.62 -12.36 13.30
CA GLY A 161 -23.35 -12.09 14.54
C GLY A 161 -24.67 -11.36 14.25
N PRO A 162 -25.57 -11.20 15.23
CA PRO A 162 -26.82 -10.46 15.04
C PRO A 162 -26.51 -8.97 14.82
N GLY A 163 -26.39 -8.60 13.54
CA GLY A 163 -25.83 -7.33 13.08
C GLY A 163 -24.47 -7.54 12.43
N ALA A 164 -24.45 -8.20 11.26
CA ALA A 164 -23.23 -8.37 10.47
C ALA A 164 -22.62 -7.00 10.18
N GLN A 165 -21.54 -6.66 10.88
CA GLN A 165 -20.80 -5.42 10.70
C GLN A 165 -19.46 -5.74 10.06
N GLN A 166 -19.16 -5.02 8.98
CA GLN A 166 -17.86 -5.05 8.35
C GLN A 166 -16.85 -4.41 9.30
N ILE A 167 -15.88 -5.19 9.78
CA ILE A 167 -14.76 -4.61 10.51
C ILE A 167 -13.81 -4.03 9.48
N ARG A 168 -13.69 -2.71 9.46
CA ARG A 168 -12.69 -2.01 8.64
C ARG A 168 -11.47 -1.74 9.49
N ARG A 169 -10.33 -2.30 9.08
CA ARG A 169 -9.04 -2.06 9.71
C ARG A 169 -8.00 -1.70 8.67
N PHE A 170 -7.01 -0.96 9.10
CA PHE A 170 -5.78 -0.76 8.34
C PHE A 170 -4.60 -0.63 9.31
N VAL A 171 -3.41 -0.84 8.79
CA VAL A 171 -2.15 -0.67 9.50
C VAL A 171 -1.40 0.53 8.93
N THR A 172 -0.70 1.26 9.79
CA THR A 172 0.16 2.39 9.41
C THR A 172 1.57 2.19 9.95
N GLY A 173 2.56 2.62 9.17
CA GLY A 173 3.97 2.66 9.56
C GLY A 173 4.49 4.09 9.52
N GLY A 174 5.06 4.55 10.63
CA GLY A 174 5.52 5.93 10.79
C GLY A 174 7.04 6.08 10.93
N ALA A 175 7.46 7.34 10.83
CA ALA A 175 8.81 7.79 11.17
C ALA A 175 9.07 7.88 12.70
N ASP A 176 8.07 7.53 13.52
CA ASP A 176 8.19 7.37 14.98
C ASP A 176 8.57 5.94 15.40
N ASN A 177 8.94 5.09 14.44
CA ASN A 177 9.33 3.68 14.62
C ASN A 177 8.17 2.75 15.03
N LEU A 178 6.94 3.26 15.05
CA LEU A 178 5.76 2.52 15.45
C LEU A 178 5.01 1.95 14.24
N VAL A 179 4.39 0.80 14.48
CA VAL A 179 3.35 0.26 13.60
C VAL A 179 2.03 0.33 14.35
N LYS A 180 1.01 0.98 13.79
CA LYS A 180 -0.28 1.18 14.47
C LYS A 180 -1.39 0.51 13.69
N VAL A 181 -2.28 -0.17 14.40
CA VAL A 181 -3.48 -0.79 13.83
C VAL A 181 -4.68 0.08 14.18
N TRP A 182 -5.46 0.41 13.17
CA TRP A 182 -6.63 1.29 13.28
C TRP A 182 -7.89 0.50 12.97
N LYS A 183 -8.96 0.77 13.71
CA LYS A 183 -10.28 0.17 13.51
C LYS A 183 -11.32 1.26 13.32
N TYR A 184 -12.18 1.12 12.32
CA TYR A 184 -13.30 2.03 12.13
C TYR A 184 -14.33 1.83 13.25
N ASN A 185 -14.67 2.93 13.94
CA ASN A 185 -15.75 2.94 14.91
C ASN A 185 -16.96 3.69 14.32
N GLN A 186 -18.10 2.99 14.22
CA GLN A 186 -19.34 3.55 13.67
C GLN A 186 -19.91 4.66 14.55
N GLU A 187 -19.74 4.59 15.88
CA GLU A 187 -20.26 5.61 16.81
C GLU A 187 -19.49 6.93 16.72
N ALA A 188 -18.16 6.83 16.57
CA ALA A 188 -17.28 8.00 16.48
C ALA A 188 -17.13 8.52 15.03
N HIS A 189 -17.70 7.81 14.04
CA HIS A 189 -17.53 8.09 12.61
C HIS A 189 -16.06 8.29 12.18
N THR A 190 -15.13 7.63 12.88
CA THR A 190 -13.69 7.78 12.67
C THR A 190 -12.95 6.48 12.92
N PHE A 191 -11.70 6.42 12.48
CA PHE A 191 -10.78 5.34 12.82
C PHE A 191 -10.13 5.62 14.17
N VAL A 192 -10.28 4.68 15.09
CA VAL A 192 -9.66 4.72 16.41
C VAL A 192 -8.45 3.80 16.44
N LEU A 193 -7.44 4.20 17.22
CA LEU A 193 -6.27 3.37 17.46
C LEU A 193 -6.70 2.13 18.25
N GLU A 194 -6.44 0.95 17.70
CA GLU A 194 -6.70 -0.33 18.35
C GLU A 194 -5.45 -0.83 19.07
N GLU A 195 -4.32 -0.87 18.38
CA GLU A 195 -3.06 -1.39 18.90
C GLU A 195 -1.86 -0.56 18.42
N SER A 196 -0.85 -0.45 19.28
CA SER A 196 0.45 0.14 18.96
C SER A 196 1.53 -0.94 19.09
N LEU A 197 2.12 -1.32 17.97
CA LEU A 197 3.08 -2.39 17.86
C LEU A 197 4.51 -1.81 17.89
N GLU A 198 5.18 -2.04 19.01
CA GLU A 198 6.55 -1.60 19.23
C GLU A 198 7.55 -2.69 18.87
N GLY A 199 8.51 -2.39 18.02
CA GLY A 199 9.53 -3.38 17.69
C GLY A 199 10.67 -2.95 16.81
N HIS A 200 10.51 -1.88 16.03
CA HIS A 200 11.56 -1.30 15.21
C HIS A 200 12.36 -0.25 15.98
N SER A 201 13.63 -0.09 15.61
CA SER A 201 14.50 0.93 16.21
C SER A 201 14.68 2.18 15.35
N ASP A 202 14.15 2.17 14.13
CA ASP A 202 14.24 3.25 13.16
C ASP A 202 12.96 3.29 12.30
N TRP A 203 12.85 4.28 11.40
CA TRP A 203 11.62 4.58 10.69
C TRP A 203 11.09 3.36 9.93
N VAL A 204 9.79 3.11 10.07
CA VAL A 204 9.09 2.08 9.31
C VAL A 204 8.88 2.60 7.90
N ARG A 205 9.44 1.93 6.89
CA ARG A 205 9.34 2.32 5.48
C ARG A 205 8.06 1.84 4.83
N ASP A 206 7.64 0.62 5.14
CA ASP A 206 6.43 0.02 4.56
C ASP A 206 5.76 -0.92 5.54
N VAL A 207 4.44 -1.04 5.39
CA VAL A 207 3.60 -1.99 6.11
C VAL A 207 2.68 -2.66 5.11
N ALA A 208 2.55 -3.97 5.19
CA ALA A 208 1.70 -4.74 4.30
C ALA A 208 0.89 -5.75 5.10
N TRP A 209 -0.43 -5.64 5.05
CA TRP A 209 -1.33 -6.62 5.61
C TRP A 209 -1.52 -7.78 4.62
N SER A 210 -1.38 -9.01 5.08
CA SER A 210 -1.58 -10.19 4.23
C SER A 210 -3.06 -10.30 3.82
N PRO A 211 -3.36 -10.48 2.53
CA PRO A 211 -4.72 -10.70 2.05
C PRO A 211 -5.24 -12.11 2.35
N SER A 212 -4.49 -12.91 3.13
CA SER A 212 -4.89 -14.27 3.52
C SER A 212 -6.28 -14.28 4.17
N ILE A 213 -7.13 -15.19 3.69
CA ILE A 213 -8.47 -15.46 4.22
C ILE A 213 -8.44 -16.39 5.44
N LEU A 214 -7.25 -16.82 5.88
CA LEU A 214 -7.09 -17.67 7.05
C LEU A 214 -7.45 -16.92 8.34
N LEU A 215 -7.76 -17.68 9.39
CA LEU A 215 -8.09 -17.11 10.71
C LEU A 215 -6.94 -16.26 11.29
N ARG A 216 -5.69 -16.66 11.00
CA ARG A 216 -4.50 -15.95 11.45
C ARG A 216 -4.21 -14.78 10.52
N SER A 217 -4.24 -13.57 11.08
CA SER A 217 -3.84 -12.35 10.37
C SER A 217 -2.33 -12.18 10.43
N TYR A 218 -1.74 -11.73 9.32
CA TYR A 218 -0.32 -11.44 9.21
C TYR A 218 -0.11 -10.01 8.72
N ILE A 219 0.82 -9.31 9.35
CA ILE A 219 1.32 -8.01 8.90
C ILE A 219 2.83 -8.13 8.76
N ALA A 220 3.37 -7.67 7.63
CA ALA A 220 4.79 -7.46 7.47
C ALA A 220 5.09 -5.97 7.64
N SER A 221 6.04 -5.63 8.51
CA SER A 221 6.60 -4.29 8.60
C SER A 221 8.09 -4.31 8.27
N VAL A 222 8.53 -3.33 7.50
CA VAL A 222 9.93 -3.16 7.10
C VAL A 222 10.43 -1.79 7.53
N SER A 223 11.68 -1.74 7.98
CA SER A 223 12.28 -0.54 8.56
C SER A 223 13.68 -0.27 8.03
N GLN A 224 14.10 0.99 8.20
CA GLN A 224 15.49 1.42 8.02
C GLN A 224 16.47 0.73 8.98
N ASP A 225 15.99 0.13 10.07
CA ASP A 225 16.83 -0.64 11.00
C ASP A 225 17.40 -1.94 10.41
N ARG A 226 17.06 -2.23 9.14
CA ARG A 226 17.42 -3.40 8.33
C ARG A 226 16.80 -4.70 8.84
N THR A 227 15.61 -4.59 9.42
CA THR A 227 14.83 -5.74 9.87
C THR A 227 13.45 -5.74 9.23
N CYS A 228 12.92 -6.94 9.04
CA CYS A 228 11.52 -7.17 8.74
C CYS A 228 10.90 -7.91 9.93
N ILE A 229 9.81 -7.35 10.46
CA ILE A 229 9.03 -7.96 11.52
C ILE A 229 7.72 -8.46 10.93
N ILE A 230 7.40 -9.72 11.23
CA ILE A 230 6.12 -10.34 10.95
C ILE A 230 5.30 -10.33 12.24
N TRP A 231 4.18 -9.62 12.19
CA TRP A 231 3.20 -9.59 13.26
C TRP A 231 2.10 -10.57 12.92
N SER A 232 1.83 -11.50 13.83
CA SER A 232 0.75 -12.46 13.64
C SER A 232 -0.27 -12.39 14.77
N GLN A 233 -1.55 -12.48 14.41
CA GLN A 233 -2.67 -12.47 15.35
C GLN A 233 -3.55 -13.69 15.05
N GLU A 234 -3.74 -14.58 16.04
CA GLU A 234 -4.50 -15.83 15.86
C GLU A 234 -6.01 -15.61 15.73
N HIS A 235 -6.55 -14.62 16.47
CA HIS A 235 -7.96 -14.26 16.47
C HIS A 235 -8.10 -12.74 16.47
N THR A 236 -9.12 -12.22 15.78
CA THR A 236 -9.41 -10.78 15.75
C THR A 236 -9.62 -10.23 17.16
N GLY A 237 -8.73 -9.33 17.60
CA GLY A 237 -8.74 -8.75 18.96
C GLY A 237 -7.88 -9.50 19.99
N GLY A 238 -7.17 -10.56 19.59
CA GLY A 238 -6.11 -11.16 20.38
C GLY A 238 -4.80 -10.36 20.34
N PRO A 239 -3.81 -10.67 21.19
CA PRO A 239 -2.54 -9.97 21.18
C PRO A 239 -1.75 -10.24 19.89
N TRP A 240 -1.01 -9.25 19.42
CA TRP A 240 -0.11 -9.39 18.30
C TRP A 240 1.20 -10.05 18.73
N LYS A 241 1.54 -11.18 18.11
CA LYS A 241 2.82 -11.86 18.30
C LYS A 241 3.85 -11.33 17.31
N LYS A 242 4.95 -10.79 17.84
CA LYS A 242 6.12 -10.33 17.09
C LYS A 242 7.03 -11.51 16.72
N THR A 243 7.35 -11.66 15.44
CA THR A 243 8.34 -12.61 14.94
C THR A 243 9.30 -11.90 14.00
N LEU A 244 10.61 -12.04 14.20
CA LEU A 244 11.59 -11.53 13.23
C LEU A 244 11.68 -12.50 12.05
N LEU A 245 11.67 -11.96 10.83
CA LEU A 245 11.77 -12.77 9.61
C LEU A 245 13.08 -13.57 9.57
N GLN A 246 14.18 -12.91 9.93
CA GLN A 246 15.48 -13.53 10.12
C GLN A 246 16.17 -12.93 11.35
N GLN A 247 17.03 -13.73 12.00
CA GLN A 247 17.77 -13.29 13.19
C GLN A 247 18.85 -12.25 12.87
N ASN A 248 19.44 -12.36 11.68
CA ASN A 248 20.46 -11.44 11.22
C ASN A 248 19.82 -10.23 10.53
N LYS A 249 20.47 -9.07 10.63
CA LYS A 249 20.04 -7.89 9.89
C LYS A 249 20.28 -8.09 8.40
N PHE A 250 19.40 -7.51 7.58
CA PHE A 250 19.62 -7.39 6.15
C PHE A 250 20.87 -6.54 5.88
N PRO A 251 21.53 -6.73 4.72
CA PRO A 251 22.73 -5.97 4.37
C PRO A 251 22.43 -4.46 4.36
N ASP A 252 21.30 -4.08 3.78
CA ASP A 252 20.85 -2.70 3.62
C ASP A 252 19.39 -2.50 4.09
N VAL A 253 18.91 -1.26 3.99
CA VAL A 253 17.55 -0.82 4.32
C VAL A 253 16.52 -1.59 3.51
N LEU A 254 15.41 -1.95 4.14
CA LEU A 254 14.26 -2.52 3.45
C LEU A 254 13.28 -1.41 3.08
N TRP A 255 12.86 -1.39 1.82
CA TRP A 255 12.03 -0.32 1.25
C TRP A 255 10.57 -0.70 1.12
N ARG A 256 10.28 -1.91 0.65
CA ARG A 256 8.91 -2.37 0.36
C ARG A 256 8.70 -3.79 0.83
N ALA A 257 7.46 -4.06 1.24
CA ALA A 257 6.96 -5.39 1.55
C ALA A 257 5.66 -5.61 0.77
N SER A 258 5.54 -6.75 0.09
CA SER A 258 4.33 -7.09 -0.65
C SER A 258 3.98 -8.56 -0.48
N TRP A 259 2.70 -8.84 -0.20
CA TRP A 259 2.19 -10.18 -0.10
C TRP A 259 1.64 -10.66 -1.44
N SER A 260 1.84 -11.94 -1.73
CA SER A 260 1.09 -12.63 -2.78
C SER A 260 -0.42 -12.57 -2.50
N LEU A 261 -1.25 -12.64 -3.55
CA LEU A 261 -2.71 -12.69 -3.42
C LEU A 261 -3.22 -13.87 -2.59
N SER A 262 -2.49 -15.00 -2.60
CA SER A 262 -2.75 -16.16 -1.73
C SER A 262 -2.33 -15.94 -0.28
N GLY A 263 -1.61 -14.86 0.03
CA GLY A 263 -1.19 -14.46 1.37
C GLY A 263 -0.08 -15.31 2.00
N ASN A 264 0.55 -16.20 1.23
CA ASN A 264 1.56 -17.16 1.72
C ASN A 264 3.01 -16.81 1.38
N ILE A 265 3.23 -16.03 0.31
CA ILE A 265 4.57 -15.57 -0.09
C ILE A 265 4.69 -14.08 0.21
N LEU A 266 5.79 -13.71 0.84
CA LEU A 266 6.20 -12.33 1.09
C LEU A 266 7.38 -11.98 0.19
N ALA A 267 7.25 -10.90 -0.57
CA ALA A 267 8.34 -10.30 -1.33
C ALA A 267 8.87 -9.07 -0.59
N LEU A 268 10.19 -9.03 -0.39
CA LEU A 268 10.89 -7.91 0.23
C LEU A 268 11.84 -7.26 -0.76
N SER A 269 11.79 -5.95 -0.87
CA SER A 269 12.72 -5.15 -1.68
C SER A 269 13.73 -4.45 -0.75
N GLY A 270 15.00 -4.80 -0.90
CA GLY A 270 16.12 -4.20 -0.16
C GLY A 270 16.85 -3.11 -0.95
N GLY A 271 17.62 -2.28 -0.24
CA GLY A 271 18.52 -1.28 -0.82
C GLY A 271 19.74 -1.88 -1.52
N ASP A 272 19.97 -3.19 -1.36
CA ASP A 272 20.97 -3.97 -2.09
C ASP A 272 20.55 -4.29 -3.54
N ASN A 273 19.44 -3.71 -4.02
CA ASN A 273 18.81 -3.94 -5.33
C ASN A 273 18.39 -5.40 -5.54
N LYS A 274 18.08 -6.12 -4.46
CA LYS A 274 17.64 -7.52 -4.51
C LYS A 274 16.22 -7.64 -4.00
N ILE A 275 15.45 -8.53 -4.64
CA ILE A 275 14.13 -8.91 -4.16
C ILE A 275 14.22 -10.30 -3.57
N THR A 276 14.00 -10.42 -2.27
CA THR A 276 13.99 -11.72 -1.59
C THR A 276 12.56 -12.19 -1.37
N LEU A 277 12.29 -13.45 -1.67
CA LEU A 277 10.99 -14.08 -1.46
C LEU A 277 11.07 -14.96 -0.22
N TRP A 278 10.01 -14.94 0.59
CA TRP A 278 9.93 -15.67 1.85
C TRP A 278 8.60 -16.37 1.97
N LYS A 279 8.60 -17.56 2.58
CA LYS A 279 7.39 -18.33 2.90
C LYS A 279 7.49 -18.92 4.30
N GLU A 280 6.34 -19.16 4.92
CA GLU A 280 6.27 -19.83 6.23
C GLU A 280 6.37 -21.36 6.07
N ASP A 281 7.17 -22.01 6.91
CA ASP A 281 7.27 -23.46 7.01
C ASP A 281 6.17 -24.05 7.92
N LEU A 282 6.12 -25.39 8.03
CA LEU A 282 5.16 -26.08 8.91
C LEU A 282 5.38 -25.80 10.41
N GLN A 283 6.54 -25.27 10.80
CA GLN A 283 6.90 -24.91 12.17
C GLN A 283 6.60 -23.44 12.50
N GLY A 284 6.10 -22.66 11.53
CA GLY A 284 5.85 -21.22 11.66
C GLY A 284 7.11 -20.35 11.56
N LYS A 285 8.22 -20.89 11.03
CA LYS A 285 9.44 -20.15 10.72
C LYS A 285 9.44 -19.73 9.25
N TRP A 286 10.14 -18.65 8.96
CA TRP A 286 10.26 -18.13 7.61
C TRP A 286 11.51 -18.65 6.93
N GLU A 287 11.34 -19.23 5.75
CA GLU A 287 12.45 -19.69 4.91
C GLU A 287 12.46 -18.95 3.56
N PRO A 288 13.64 -18.75 2.96
CA PRO A 288 13.75 -18.14 1.64
C PRO A 288 13.06 -19.04 0.61
N ALA A 289 12.12 -18.46 -0.14
CA ALA A 289 11.35 -19.10 -1.20
C ALA A 289 11.93 -18.83 -2.61
N GLY A 290 12.97 -18.01 -2.70
CA GLY A 290 13.61 -17.61 -3.94
C GLY A 290 14.18 -16.20 -3.84
N GLU A 291 14.89 -15.79 -4.88
CA GLU A 291 15.44 -14.45 -5.00
C GLU A 291 15.35 -14.02 -6.46
N VAL A 292 15.04 -12.74 -6.68
CA VAL A 292 15.07 -12.12 -8.00
C VAL A 292 16.19 -11.08 -7.99
N GLN A 293 17.18 -11.31 -8.85
CA GLN A 293 18.27 -10.39 -9.16
C GLN A 293 18.30 -10.24 -10.68
N GLU A 294 18.28 -9.01 -11.18
CA GLU A 294 18.60 -8.69 -12.58
C GLU A 294 20.07 -8.24 -12.70
#